data_AF-A0A3G3IIR2-F1
#
_entry.id   AF-A0A3G3IIR2-F1
#
_cell.length_a   1.000
_cell.length_b   1.000
_cell.length_c   1.000
_cell.angle_alpha   90.00
_cell.angle_beta   90.00
_cell.angle_gamma   90.00
#
_symmetry.space_group_name_H-M   'P 1'
#
loop_
_entity.id
_entity.type
_entity.pdbx_description
1 polymer ?
#
loop_
_entity_poly.entity_id
_entity_poly.type
_entity_poly.pdbx_seq_one_letter_code
_entity_poly.pdbx_strand_id
1 'polypeptide(L)'
;MIGRSDLNLERFAGRSWANMMLIGILFIIFGIIMAVCGTDSVNLVIEIGGALLIVFGVADFISYSDITRAGTVALIAGIVLISLAALVGGALILGAGVALAGVLMMCGTKRFLGFNLDRGTRRRNQVWGLVLVAVGVVLAADLAGMADAVMVIGGILVMIAGVLHLIKALDMMGRL
;
A
#
# COMPACT_ATOMS: atom_id res chain seq x y z
N MET A 1 -3.48 -25.83 13.12
CA MET A 1 -3.93 -24.52 13.65
C MET A 1 -2.86 -23.49 13.30
N ILE A 2 -3.06 -22.71 12.25
CA ILE A 2 -2.33 -21.47 11.96
C ILE A 2 -3.41 -20.48 11.57
N GLY A 3 -3.55 -19.42 12.36
CA GLY A 3 -4.62 -18.43 12.27
C GLY A 3 -4.64 -17.78 10.89
N ARG A 4 -5.82 -17.77 10.27
CA ARG A 4 -6.14 -16.91 9.13
C ARG A 4 -6.01 -15.46 9.59
N SER A 5 -4.85 -14.85 9.42
CA SER A 5 -4.72 -13.40 9.36
C SER A 5 -5.24 -12.92 8.00
N ASP A 6 -6.54 -13.09 7.77
CA ASP A 6 -7.24 -12.30 6.76
C ASP A 6 -7.31 -10.87 7.31
N LEU A 7 -6.20 -10.12 7.21
CA LEU A 7 -6.12 -8.68 7.44
C LEU A 7 -6.91 -7.95 6.33
N ASN A 8 -8.23 -8.16 6.30
CA ASN A 8 -9.11 -7.25 5.58
C ASN A 8 -9.17 -5.98 6.42
N LEU A 9 -8.49 -4.93 5.95
CA LEU A 9 -8.53 -3.58 6.54
C LEU A 9 -9.96 -3.14 6.83
N GLU A 10 -10.93 -3.45 5.95
CA GLU A 10 -12.35 -3.18 6.17
C GLU A 10 -12.96 -3.93 7.36
N ARG A 11 -12.55 -5.18 7.63
CA ARG A 11 -13.00 -5.93 8.81
C ARG A 11 -12.38 -5.40 10.10
N PHE A 12 -11.14 -4.90 10.03
CA PHE A 12 -10.50 -4.27 11.18
C PHE A 12 -11.10 -2.88 11.47
N ALA A 13 -11.39 -2.11 10.41
CA ALA A 13 -12.06 -0.81 10.48
C ALA A 13 -13.47 -0.94 11.04
N GLY A 14 -14.27 -1.88 10.53
CA GLY A 14 -15.66 -2.09 10.97
C GLY A 14 -15.84 -2.72 12.35
N ARG A 15 -14.76 -3.07 13.06
CA ARG A 15 -14.84 -3.65 14.41
C ARG A 15 -15.10 -2.61 15.51
N SER A 16 -14.72 -1.36 15.29
CA SER A 16 -14.84 -0.28 16.27
C SER A 16 -14.80 1.07 15.57
N TRP A 17 -15.63 2.02 16.03
CA TRP A 17 -15.58 3.41 15.58
C TRP A 17 -14.17 4.01 15.69
N ALA A 18 -13.41 3.63 16.72
CA ALA A 18 -12.05 4.12 16.93
C ALA A 18 -11.07 3.60 15.87
N ASN A 19 -11.22 2.34 15.44
CA ASN A 19 -10.40 1.76 14.37
C ASN A 19 -10.75 2.36 13.01
N MET A 20 -12.05 2.55 12.74
CA MET A 20 -12.55 3.21 11.53
C MET A 20 -12.03 4.66 11.44
N MET A 21 -12.04 5.37 12.57
CA MET A 21 -11.52 6.74 12.68
C MET A 21 -10.00 6.78 12.47
N LEU A 22 -9.25 5.87 13.10
CA LEU A 22 -7.80 5.78 12.95
C LEU A 22 -7.39 5.49 11.50
N ILE A 23 -8.07 4.55 10.84
CA ILE A 23 -7.82 4.26 9.42
C ILE A 23 -8.17 5.46 8.54
N GLY A 24 -9.29 6.15 8.81
CA GLY A 24 -9.68 7.37 8.10
C GLY A 24 -8.64 8.49 8.22
N ILE A 25 -8.13 8.73 9.43
CA ILE A 25 -7.07 9.71 9.69
C ILE A 25 -5.78 9.33 8.95
N LEU A 26 -5.37 8.06 9.05
CA LEU A 26 -4.18 7.58 8.34
C LEU A 26 -4.31 7.78 6.82
N PHE A 27 -5.47 7.48 6.24
CA PHE A 27 -5.72 7.67 4.81
C PHE A 27 -5.64 9.15 4.42
N ILE A 28 -6.17 10.05 5.26
CA ILE A 28 -6.04 11.50 5.00
C ILE A 28 -4.58 11.94 5.06
N ILE A 29 -3.82 11.50 6.07
CA ILE A 29 -2.40 11.84 6.20
C ILE A 29 -1.61 11.32 4.99
N PHE A 30 -1.79 10.05 4.61
CA PHE A 30 -1.14 9.48 3.43
C PHE A 30 -1.54 10.20 2.15
N GLY A 31 -2.82 10.54 1.99
CA GLY A 31 -3.31 11.26 0.83
C GLY A 31 -2.75 12.68 0.72
N ILE A 32 -2.61 13.39 1.85
CA ILE A 32 -1.94 14.71 1.88
C ILE A 32 -0.48 14.58 1.49
N ILE A 33 0.24 13.60 2.05
CA ILE A 33 1.66 13.39 1.73
C ILE A 33 1.83 13.08 0.23
N MET A 34 0.97 12.23 -0.35
CA MET A 34 0.99 11.95 -1.79
C MET A 34 0.64 13.19 -2.64
N ALA A 35 -0.32 14.00 -2.21
CA ALA A 35 -0.75 15.19 -2.94
C ALA A 35 0.27 16.35 -2.88
N VAL A 36 1.05 16.45 -1.80
CA VAL A 36 2.04 17.53 -1.61
C VAL A 36 3.42 17.12 -2.11
N CYS A 37 3.86 15.91 -1.78
CA CYS A 37 5.19 15.41 -2.12
C CYS A 37 5.22 14.61 -3.42
N GLY A 38 4.07 14.37 -4.06
CA GLY A 38 4.06 13.82 -5.41
C GLY A 38 4.73 12.45 -5.50
N THR A 39 5.61 12.24 -6.47
CA THR A 39 6.42 10.99 -6.57
C THR A 39 7.39 10.78 -5.42
N ASP A 40 7.88 11.84 -4.77
CA ASP A 40 8.82 11.74 -3.65
C ASP A 40 8.16 11.16 -2.40
N SER A 41 6.83 11.24 -2.29
CA SER A 41 6.07 10.56 -1.24
C SER A 41 6.32 9.06 -1.20
N VAL A 42 6.53 8.43 -2.36
CA VAL A 42 6.76 6.98 -2.47
C VAL A 42 8.13 6.62 -1.95
N ASN A 43 9.15 7.42 -2.27
CA ASN A 43 10.50 7.23 -1.74
C ASN A 43 10.49 7.31 -0.22
N LEU A 44 9.82 8.33 0.32
CA LEU A 44 9.70 8.53 1.76
C LEU A 44 9.01 7.34 2.45
N VAL A 45 7.91 6.83 1.89
CA VAL A 45 7.21 5.65 2.45
C VAL A 45 8.07 4.40 2.38
N ILE A 46 8.78 4.19 1.28
CA ILE A 46 9.67 3.03 1.12
C ILE A 46 10.87 3.13 2.07
N GLU A 47 11.45 4.31 2.25
CA GLU A 47 12.56 4.54 3.18
C GLU A 47 12.15 4.30 4.63
N ILE A 48 11.03 4.87 5.07
CA ILE A 48 10.51 4.64 6.43
C ILE A 48 10.17 3.15 6.63
N GLY A 49 9.47 2.53 5.67
CA GLY A 49 9.11 1.12 5.74
C GLY A 49 10.34 0.20 5.77
N GLY A 50 11.34 0.48 4.93
CA GLY A 50 12.61 -0.24 4.89
C GLY A 50 13.40 -0.06 6.19
N ALA A 51 13.45 1.16 6.74
CA ALA A 51 14.13 1.45 7.99
C ALA A 51 13.48 0.69 9.16
N LEU A 52 12.15 0.66 9.22
CA LEU A 52 11.42 -0.13 10.23
C LEU A 52 11.71 -1.63 10.12
N LEU A 53 11.82 -2.18 8.91
CA LEU A 53 12.21 -3.58 8.70
C LEU A 53 13.63 -3.87 9.18
N ILE A 54 14.57 -2.95 8.95
CA ILE A 54 15.94 -3.06 9.47
C ILE A 54 15.93 -3.02 11.00
N VAL A 55 15.24 -2.03 11.60
CA VAL A 55 15.13 -1.91 13.06
C VAL A 55 14.50 -3.15 13.66
N PHE A 56 13.44 -3.69 13.05
CA PHE A 56 12.82 -4.94 13.49
C PHE A 56 13.79 -6.12 13.41
N GLY A 57 14.50 -6.26 12.29
CA GLY A 57 15.51 -7.31 12.13
C GLY A 57 16.61 -7.22 13.19
N VAL A 58 17.14 -6.01 13.44
CA VAL A 58 18.15 -5.77 14.50
C VAL A 58 17.59 -6.06 15.89
N ALA A 59 16.37 -5.59 16.20
CA ALA A 59 15.73 -5.83 17.49
C ALA A 59 15.48 -7.33 17.73
N ASP A 60 15.13 -8.08 16.69
CA ASP A 60 14.95 -9.53 16.75
C ASP A 60 16.28 -10.26 17.04
N PHE A 61 17.37 -9.83 16.40
CA PHE A 61 18.73 -10.35 16.71
C PHE A 61 19.21 -10.01 18.12
N ILE A 62 18.77 -8.89 18.69
CA ILE A 62 19.10 -8.52 20.07
C ILE A 62 18.25 -9.33 21.06
N SER A 63 16.98 -9.58 20.72
CA SER A 63 16.01 -10.22 21.62
C SER A 63 16.15 -11.74 21.66
N TYR A 64 16.57 -12.35 20.55
CA TYR A 64 16.86 -13.77 20.46
C TYR A 64 18.36 -13.95 20.21
N SER A 65 19.06 -14.65 21.11
CA SER A 65 20.49 -14.93 20.99
C SER A 65 20.86 -15.77 19.75
N ASP A 66 19.84 -16.31 19.05
CA ASP A 66 19.98 -17.09 17.83
C ASP A 66 19.48 -16.31 16.61
N ILE A 67 20.15 -16.53 15.47
CA ILE A 67 19.76 -15.97 14.17
C ILE A 67 18.41 -16.56 13.76
N THR A 68 17.32 -15.80 13.95
CA THR A 68 16.02 -16.22 13.45
C THR A 68 15.95 -15.96 11.94
N ARG A 69 15.28 -16.87 11.21
CA ARG A 69 14.99 -16.66 9.78
C ARG A 69 14.13 -15.42 9.56
N ALA A 70 13.23 -15.10 10.49
CA ALA A 70 12.32 -13.97 10.35
C ALA A 70 13.05 -12.63 10.44
N GLY A 71 13.91 -12.44 11.45
CA GLY A 71 14.73 -11.25 11.61
C GLY A 71 15.73 -11.06 10.47
N THR A 72 16.38 -12.15 10.04
CA THR A 72 17.31 -12.11 8.88
C THR A 72 16.60 -11.70 7.59
N VAL A 73 15.43 -12.29 7.31
CA VAL A 73 14.65 -11.95 6.12
C VAL A 73 14.15 -10.50 6.18
N ALA A 74 13.68 -10.04 7.34
CA ALA A 74 13.25 -8.65 7.51
C ALA A 74 14.41 -7.66 7.29
N LEU A 75 15.59 -7.96 7.84
CA LEU A 75 16.77 -7.13 7.67
C LEU A 75 17.23 -7.04 6.21
N ILE A 76 17.36 -8.19 5.54
CA ILE A 76 17.73 -8.24 4.12
C ILE A 76 16.66 -7.55 3.27
N ALA A 77 15.38 -7.81 3.53
CA ALA A 77 14.28 -7.17 2.80
C ALA A 77 14.32 -5.65 2.97
N GLY A 78 14.55 -5.13 4.18
CA GLY A 78 14.68 -3.70 4.44
C GLY A 78 15.86 -3.06 3.70
N ILE A 79 17.04 -3.68 3.75
CA ILE A 79 18.23 -3.20 3.03
C ILE A 79 18.01 -3.21 1.52
N VAL A 80 17.48 -4.31 0.98
CA VAL A 80 17.18 -4.44 -0.44
C VAL A 80 16.15 -3.41 -0.86
N LEU A 81 15.08 -3.21 -0.09
CA LEU A 81 14.03 -2.26 -0.42
C LEU A 81 14.55 -0.82 -0.50
N ILE A 82 15.36 -0.38 0.48
CA ILE A 82 15.97 0.96 0.47
C ILE A 82 16.97 1.09 -0.69
N SER A 83 17.84 0.11 -0.88
CA SER A 83 18.87 0.15 -1.93
C SER A 83 18.24 0.17 -3.32
N LEU A 84 17.17 -0.60 -3.53
CA LEU A 84 16.44 -0.65 -4.79
C LEU A 84 15.70 0.67 -5.05
N ALA A 85 15.11 1.27 -4.02
CA ALA A 85 14.45 2.57 -4.13
C ALA A 85 15.43 3.70 -4.45
N ALA A 86 16.62 3.69 -3.85
CA ALA A 86 17.68 4.64 -4.16
C ALA A 86 18.24 4.48 -5.58
N LEU A 87 18.29 3.24 -6.11
CA LEU A 87 18.86 2.95 -7.42
C LEU A 87 17.88 3.17 -8.58
N VAL A 88 16.62 2.79 -8.38
CA VAL A 88 15.62 2.70 -9.46
C VAL A 88 14.49 3.75 -9.28
N GLY A 89 14.34 4.33 -8.09
CA GLY A 89 13.27 5.24 -7.75
C GLY A 89 12.00 4.51 -7.28
N GLY A 90 11.38 5.02 -6.22
CA GLY A 90 10.17 4.45 -5.62
C GLY A 90 8.96 4.47 -6.56
N ALA A 91 8.85 5.46 -7.44
CA ALA A 91 7.80 5.53 -8.46
C ALA A 91 7.86 4.31 -9.41
N LEU A 92 9.06 3.83 -9.74
CA LEU A 92 9.27 2.62 -10.54
C LEU A 92 8.83 1.36 -9.81
N ILE A 93 9.18 1.25 -8.53
CA ILE A 93 8.81 0.10 -7.68
C ILE A 93 7.28 0.05 -7.53
N LEU A 94 6.65 1.19 -7.24
CA LEU A 94 5.21 1.29 -7.08
C LEU A 94 4.48 1.07 -8.41
N GLY A 95 4.94 1.68 -9.50
CA GLY A 95 4.38 1.50 -10.83
C GLY A 95 4.45 0.05 -11.30
N ALA A 96 5.59 -0.63 -11.08
CA ALA A 96 5.74 -2.06 -11.36
C ALA A 96 4.80 -2.92 -10.50
N GLY A 97 4.65 -2.58 -9.21
CA GLY A 97 3.73 -3.26 -8.30
C GLY A 97 2.26 -3.11 -8.72
N VAL A 98 1.84 -1.91 -9.11
CA VAL A 98 0.49 -1.60 -9.60
C VAL A 98 0.23 -2.30 -10.93
N ALA A 99 1.19 -2.28 -11.86
CA ALA A 99 1.06 -2.98 -13.13
C ALA A 99 0.96 -4.50 -12.94
N LEU A 100 1.78 -5.07 -12.06
CA LEU A 100 1.74 -6.50 -11.73
C LEU A 100 0.40 -6.88 -11.07
N ALA A 101 -0.13 -6.04 -10.18
CA ALA A 101 -1.48 -6.24 -9.62
C ALA A 101 -2.56 -6.24 -10.70
N GLY A 102 -2.46 -5.34 -11.69
CA GLY A 102 -3.34 -5.29 -12.85
C GLY A 102 -3.27 -6.56 -13.71
N VAL A 103 -2.07 -7.04 -14.04
CA VAL A 103 -1.88 -8.30 -14.78
C VAL A 103 -2.49 -9.48 -14.02
N LEU A 104 -2.28 -9.56 -12.72
CA LEU A 104 -2.83 -10.62 -11.90
C LEU A 104 -4.36 -10.55 -11.81
N MET A 105 -4.93 -9.36 -11.76
CA MET A 105 -6.38 -9.18 -11.84
C MET A 105 -6.95 -9.71 -13.17
N MET A 106 -6.23 -9.49 -14.28
CA MET A 106 -6.60 -10.01 -15.62
C MET A 106 -6.47 -11.54 -15.71
N CYS A 107 -5.45 -12.13 -15.07
CA CYS A 107 -5.23 -13.57 -14.99
C CYS A 107 -6.22 -14.29 -14.04
N GLY A 108 -7.07 -13.55 -13.35
CA GLY A 108 -8.06 -14.11 -12.42
C GLY A 108 -7.46 -14.59 -11.10
N THR A 109 -6.25 -14.13 -10.77
CA THR A 109 -5.60 -14.45 -9.50
C THR A 109 -6.38 -13.79 -8.37
N LYS A 110 -6.79 -14.59 -7.38
CA LYS A 110 -7.71 -14.14 -6.32
C LYS A 110 -7.04 -13.31 -5.22
N ARG A 111 -5.70 -13.36 -5.14
CA ARG A 111 -4.90 -12.67 -4.13
C ARG A 111 -3.59 -12.19 -4.73
N PHE A 112 -3.17 -10.99 -4.36
CA PHE A 112 -1.83 -10.48 -4.63
C PHE A 112 -1.35 -9.69 -3.42
N LEU A 113 -0.13 -9.98 -2.94
CA LEU A 113 0.46 -9.36 -1.73
C LEU A 113 -0.46 -9.34 -0.49
N GLY A 114 -1.32 -10.35 -0.32
CA GLY A 114 -2.25 -10.45 0.81
C GLY A 114 -3.58 -9.69 0.64
N PHE A 115 -3.72 -8.86 -0.39
CA PHE A 115 -4.98 -8.19 -0.73
C PHE A 115 -5.87 -9.10 -1.59
N ASN A 116 -7.18 -9.13 -1.29
CA ASN A 116 -8.15 -9.79 -2.14
C ASN A 116 -8.40 -8.91 -3.37
N LEU A 117 -8.06 -9.41 -4.56
CA LEU A 117 -8.42 -8.77 -5.82
C LEU A 117 -9.93 -8.98 -6.06
N ASP A 118 -10.59 -7.95 -6.60
CA ASP A 118 -12.05 -7.89 -6.72
C ASP A 118 -12.65 -9.15 -7.37
N ARG A 119 -13.77 -9.65 -6.82
CA ARG A 119 -14.49 -10.85 -7.30
C ARG A 119 -15.55 -10.50 -8.36
N GLY A 120 -15.25 -9.51 -9.20
CA GLY A 120 -16.14 -9.05 -10.24
C GLY A 120 -16.37 -10.07 -11.35
N THR A 121 -17.25 -9.72 -12.29
CA THR A 121 -17.39 -10.49 -13.54
C THR A 121 -16.07 -10.48 -14.32
N ARG A 122 -15.79 -11.53 -15.09
CA ARG A 122 -14.53 -11.70 -15.85
C ARG A 122 -14.19 -10.46 -16.70
N ARG A 123 -15.21 -9.84 -17.33
CA ARG A 123 -15.04 -8.59 -18.11
C ARG A 123 -14.68 -7.39 -17.24
N ARG A 124 -15.30 -7.23 -16.06
CA ARG A 124 -14.99 -6.13 -15.14
C ARG A 124 -13.54 -6.22 -14.64
N ASN A 125 -13.09 -7.42 -14.30
CA ASN A 125 -11.70 -7.63 -13.86
C ASN A 125 -10.68 -7.39 -14.96
N GLN A 126 -11.00 -7.71 -16.22
CA GLN A 126 -10.14 -7.39 -17.36
C GLN A 126 -10.02 -5.88 -17.59
N VAL A 127 -11.13 -5.14 -17.51
CA VAL A 127 -11.12 -3.68 -17.70
C VAL A 127 -10.34 -2.98 -16.59
N TRP A 128 -10.64 -3.27 -15.32
CA TRP A 128 -9.90 -2.67 -14.20
C TRP A 128 -8.44 -3.11 -14.15
N GLY A 129 -8.15 -4.37 -14.50
CA GLY A 129 -6.79 -4.86 -14.62
C GLY A 129 -6.00 -4.10 -15.69
N LEU A 130 -6.59 -3.85 -16.86
CA LEU A 130 -5.96 -3.07 -17.92
C LEU A 130 -5.71 -1.61 -17.49
N VAL A 131 -6.66 -1.00 -16.78
CA VAL A 131 -6.50 0.35 -16.21
C VAL A 131 -5.34 0.38 -15.21
N LEU A 132 -5.24 -0.60 -14.33
CA LEU A 132 -4.14 -0.71 -13.37
C LEU A 132 -2.80 -0.92 -14.07
N VAL A 133 -2.74 -1.73 -15.13
CA VAL A 133 -1.52 -1.86 -15.95
C VAL A 133 -1.13 -0.52 -16.56
N ALA A 134 -2.07 0.20 -17.17
CA ALA A 134 -1.80 1.51 -17.78
C ALA A 134 -1.29 2.51 -16.74
N VAL A 135 -1.95 2.62 -15.58
CA VAL A 135 -1.54 3.50 -14.48
C VAL A 135 -0.16 3.12 -13.95
N GLY A 136 0.10 1.83 -13.77
CA GLY A 136 1.40 1.33 -13.32
C GLY A 136 2.53 1.63 -14.30
N VAL A 137 2.28 1.50 -15.61
CA VAL A 137 3.26 1.84 -16.66
C VAL A 137 3.52 3.34 -16.72
N VAL A 138 2.49 4.19 -16.59
CA VAL A 138 2.65 5.65 -16.55
C VAL A 138 3.49 6.07 -15.34
N LEU A 139 3.25 5.48 -14.17
CA LEU A 139 4.05 5.72 -12.96
C LEU A 139 5.49 5.21 -13.10
N ALA A 140 5.68 4.03 -13.70
CA ALA A 140 7.00 3.41 -13.80
C ALA A 140 7.90 4.03 -14.86
N ALA A 141 7.35 4.43 -16.00
CA ALA A 141 8.15 5.00 -17.09
C ALA A 141 8.07 6.52 -17.15
N ASP A 142 7.41 7.15 -16.16
CA ASP A 142 7.12 8.59 -16.10
C ASP A 142 6.74 9.16 -17.48
N LEU A 143 5.78 8.50 -18.14
CA LEU A 143 5.42 8.86 -19.50
C LEU A 143 4.93 10.32 -19.51
N ALA A 144 5.66 11.16 -20.24
CA ALA A 144 5.39 12.58 -20.39
C ALA A 144 5.40 13.40 -19.08
N GLY A 145 6.14 12.96 -18.05
CA GLY A 145 6.20 13.68 -16.77
C GLY A 145 4.90 13.61 -15.97
N MET A 146 4.04 12.63 -16.27
CA MET A 146 2.72 12.50 -15.66
C MET A 146 2.73 11.72 -14.34
N ALA A 147 3.85 11.11 -13.92
CA ALA A 147 3.88 10.33 -12.69
C ALA A 147 3.49 11.18 -11.48
N ASP A 148 3.94 12.43 -11.44
CA ASP A 148 3.61 13.36 -10.36
C ASP A 148 2.12 13.71 -10.31
N ALA A 149 1.54 14.02 -11.47
CA ALA A 149 0.11 14.28 -11.59
C ALA A 149 -0.75 13.07 -11.17
N VAL A 150 -0.34 11.85 -11.56
CA VAL A 150 -1.03 10.61 -11.15
C VAL A 150 -0.95 10.40 -9.64
N MET A 151 0.20 10.67 -9.03
CA MET A 151 0.40 10.60 -7.59
C MET A 151 -0.47 11.60 -6.84
N VAL A 152 -0.56 12.84 -7.33
CA VAL A 152 -1.41 13.88 -6.74
C VAL A 152 -2.89 13.50 -6.82
N ILE A 153 -3.36 13.07 -8.00
CA ILE A 153 -4.74 12.63 -8.18
C ILE A 153 -5.05 11.41 -7.30
N GLY A 154 -4.12 10.45 -7.23
CA GLY A 154 -4.22 9.30 -6.33
C GLY A 154 -4.31 9.72 -4.87
N GLY A 155 -3.48 10.66 -4.43
CA GLY A 155 -3.51 11.23 -3.08
C GLY A 155 -4.85 11.85 -2.74
N ILE A 156 -5.43 12.63 -3.66
CA ILE A 156 -6.77 13.23 -3.50
C ILE A 156 -7.84 12.13 -3.34
N LEU A 157 -7.81 11.09 -4.17
CA LEU A 157 -8.76 9.97 -4.06
C LEU A 157 -8.63 9.22 -2.72
N VAL A 158 -7.40 9.02 -2.24
CA VAL A 158 -7.13 8.41 -0.93
C VAL A 158 -7.64 9.31 0.21
N MET A 159 -7.49 10.63 0.10
CA MET A 159 -8.08 11.58 1.07
C MET A 159 -9.60 11.47 1.10
N ILE A 160 -10.27 11.44 -0.06
CA ILE A 160 -11.72 11.27 -0.15
C ILE A 160 -12.13 9.95 0.52
N ALA A 161 -11.42 8.86 0.23
CA ALA A 161 -11.67 7.58 0.90
C ALA A 161 -11.50 7.69 2.43
N GLY A 162 -10.49 8.41 2.92
CA GLY A 162 -10.29 8.66 4.35
C GLY A 162 -11.44 9.45 4.99
N VAL A 163 -11.93 10.49 4.32
CA VAL A 163 -13.11 11.26 4.75
C VAL A 163 -14.35 10.37 4.82
N LEU A 164 -14.58 9.51 3.83
CA LEU A 164 -15.69 8.55 3.85
C LEU A 164 -15.59 7.58 5.04
N HIS A 165 -14.38 7.16 5.43
CA HIS A 165 -14.18 6.33 6.62
C HIS A 165 -14.46 7.11 7.91
N LEU A 166 -14.10 8.38 7.99
CA LEU A 166 -14.44 9.26 9.12
C LEU A 166 -15.95 9.46 9.27
N ILE A 167 -16.67 9.70 8.17
CA ILE A 167 -18.13 9.85 8.19
C ILE A 167 -18.78 8.56 8.71
N LYS A 168 -18.34 7.39 8.22
CA LYS A 168 -18.82 6.09 8.73
C LYS A 168 -18.49 5.88 10.21
N ALA A 169 -17.33 6.36 10.68
CA ALA A 169 -16.97 6.28 12.09
C ALA A 169 -17.90 7.14 12.97
N LEU A 170 -18.29 8.32 12.48
CA LEU A 170 -19.22 9.22 13.18
C LEU A 170 -20.65 8.67 13.26
N ASP A 171 -21.12 8.03 12.18
CA ASP A 171 -22.37 7.28 12.13
C ASP A 171 -22.37 6.14 13.18
N MET A 172 -21.29 5.37 13.24
CA MET A 172 -21.12 4.31 14.27
C MET A 172 -21.10 4.83 15.72
N MET A 173 -20.77 6.11 15.93
CA MET A 173 -20.83 6.76 17.25
C MET A 173 -22.23 7.30 17.61
N GLY A 174 -23.21 7.20 16.71
CA GLY A 174 -24.54 7.81 16.88
C GLY A 174 -24.51 9.34 16.89
N ARG A 175 -23.51 9.94 16.22
CA ARG A 175 -23.32 11.40 16.13
C ARG A 175 -23.77 11.99 14.79
N LEU A 176 -24.32 11.15 13.92
CA LEU A 176 -24.97 11.43 12.63
C LEU A 176 -26.24 10.57 12.56
#